data_AF-A0A955DRH1-F1
#
_entry.id   AF-A0A955DRH1-F1
#
_cell.length_a   1.000
_cell.length_b   1.000
_cell.length_c   1.000
_cell.angle_alpha   90.00
_cell.angle_beta   90.00
_cell.angle_gamma   90.00
#
_symmetry.space_group_name_H-M   'P 1'
#
loop_
_entity.id
_entity.type
_entity.pdbx_description
1 polymer ?
#
loop_
_entity_poly.entity_id
_entity_poly.type
_entity_poly.pdbx_seq_one_letter_code
_entity_poly.pdbx_strand_id
1 'polypeptide(L)' 'MTMVRVSGLGTAVPHHRASQRAFASFVIERLGLADDESRFVRLVSERSGIEWRHAAILED' A
#
# COMPACT_ATOMS: atom_id res chain seq x y z
N MET A 1 -20.74 9.87 35.96
CA MET A 1 -19.88 9.40 34.87
C MET A 1 -19.28 10.62 34.18
N THR A 2 -17.96 10.79 34.25
CA THR A 2 -17.28 11.88 33.54
C THR A 2 -16.99 11.40 32.11
N MET A 3 -17.52 12.10 31.12
CA MET A 3 -17.38 11.74 29.71
C MET A 3 -16.02 12.23 29.20
N VAL A 4 -15.16 11.30 28.79
CA VAL A 4 -13.87 11.64 28.16
C VAL A 4 -14.11 12.01 26.69
N ARG A 5 -13.52 13.12 26.25
CA ARG A 5 -13.57 13.58 24.86
C ARG A 5 -12.18 13.56 24.25
N VAL A 6 -12.10 13.16 22.99
CA VAL A 6 -10.88 13.28 22.19
C VAL A 6 -10.68 14.75 21.82
N SER A 7 -9.58 15.34 22.29
CA SER A 7 -9.27 16.76 22.05
C SER A 7 -8.57 17.03 20.72
N GLY A 8 -8.06 15.99 20.04
CA GLY A 8 -7.44 16.12 18.72
C GLY A 8 -6.96 14.80 18.13
N LEU A 9 -6.92 14.73 16.80
CA LEU A 9 -6.37 13.62 16.01
C LEU A 9 -5.56 14.21 14.85
N GLY A 10 -4.41 13.62 14.54
CA GLY A 10 -3.55 14.01 13.42
C GLY A 10 -2.92 12.79 12.76
N THR A 11 -2.62 12.91 11.46
CA THR A 11 -1.91 11.88 10.67
C THR A 11 -0.99 12.54 9.65
N ALA A 12 0.04 11.82 9.23
CA ALA A 12 0.97 12.21 8.17
C ALA A 12 1.29 11.00 7.31
N VAL A 13 1.40 11.19 6.00
CA VAL A 13 1.67 10.14 5.00
C VAL A 13 2.62 10.67 3.92
N PRO A 14 3.40 9.78 3.26
CA PRO A 14 4.20 10.17 2.10
C PRO A 14 3.37 10.82 0.98
N HIS A 15 3.95 11.75 0.24
CA HIS A 15 3.21 12.48 -0.81
C HIS A 15 2.83 11.59 -2.00
N HIS A 16 3.65 10.57 -2.31
CA HIS A 16 3.42 9.74 -3.48
C HIS A 16 2.36 8.67 -3.20
N ARG A 17 1.39 8.58 -4.12
CA ARG A 17 0.22 7.71 -4.04
C ARG A 17 0.20 6.81 -5.26
N ALA A 18 0.09 5.51 -5.03
CA ALA A 18 -0.06 4.52 -6.09
C ALA A 18 -1.30 3.66 -5.87
N SER A 19 -1.88 3.20 -6.98
CA SER A 19 -2.87 2.13 -6.92
C SER A 19 -2.22 0.87 -6.37
N GLN A 20 -3.00 0.03 -5.71
CA GLN A 20 -2.53 -1.25 -5.20
C GLN A 20 -1.92 -2.13 -6.30
N ARG A 21 -2.49 -2.03 -7.52
CA ARG A 21 -1.96 -2.69 -8.72
C ARG A 21 -0.59 -2.16 -9.13
N ALA A 22 -0.41 -0.84 -9.20
CA ALA A 22 0.88 -0.24 -9.55
C ALA A 22 1.95 -0.61 -8.52
N PHE A 23 1.60 -0.61 -7.25
CA PHE A 23 2.49 -1.07 -6.19
C PHE A 23 2.88 -2.55 -6.34
N ALA A 24 1.93 -3.43 -6.65
CA ALA A 24 2.23 -4.84 -6.88
C ALA A 24 3.19 -5.05 -8.06
N SER A 25 2.99 -4.31 -9.16
CA SER A 25 3.92 -4.32 -10.30
C SER A 25 5.31 -3.87 -9.90
N PHE A 26 5.41 -2.75 -9.19
CA PHE A 26 6.69 -2.23 -8.68
C PHE A 26 7.43 -3.27 -7.83
N VAL A 27 6.74 -3.93 -6.90
CA VAL A 27 7.35 -4.97 -6.05
C VAL A 27 7.87 -6.14 -6.86
N ILE A 28 7.07 -6.63 -7.82
CA ILE A 28 7.43 -7.76 -8.68
C ILE A 28 8.69 -7.45 -9.49
N GLU A 29 8.72 -6.28 -10.13
CA GLU A 29 9.85 -5.83 -10.93
C GLU A 29 11.09 -5.60 -10.06
N ARG A 30 10.95 -4.86 -8.96
CA ARG A 30 12.08 -4.44 -8.14
C ARG A 30 12.77 -5.60 -7.44
N LEU A 31 12.01 -6.64 -7.09
CA LEU A 31 12.51 -7.85 -6.43
C LEU A 31 12.88 -8.96 -7.42
N GLY A 32 12.57 -8.82 -8.71
CA GLY A 32 12.87 -9.84 -9.72
C GLY A 32 12.19 -11.18 -9.44
N LEU A 33 10.93 -11.15 -8.99
CA LEU A 33 10.21 -12.34 -8.52
C LEU A 33 9.99 -13.35 -9.65
N ALA A 34 10.04 -14.65 -9.31
CA ALA A 34 9.67 -15.71 -10.23
C ALA A 34 8.18 -15.64 -10.62
N ASP A 35 7.77 -16.37 -11.66
CA ASP A 35 6.41 -16.28 -12.21
C ASP A 35 5.32 -16.69 -11.20
N ASP A 36 5.58 -17.70 -10.38
CA ASP A 36 4.68 -18.18 -9.34
C ASP A 36 4.54 -17.18 -8.19
N GLU A 37 5.66 -16.64 -7.71
CA GLU A 37 5.69 -15.56 -6.70
C GLU A 37 5.00 -14.29 -7.22
N SER A 38 5.27 -13.91 -8.47
CA SER A 38 4.63 -12.78 -9.13
C SER A 38 3.13 -12.95 -9.23
N ARG A 39 2.66 -14.16 -9.57
CA ARG A 39 1.24 -14.49 -9.63
C ARG A 39 0.61 -14.39 -8.24
N PHE A 40 1.29 -14.89 -7.21
CA PHE A 40 0.83 -14.80 -5.83
C PHE A 40 0.71 -13.34 -5.36
N VAL A 41 1.72 -12.50 -5.61
CA VAL A 41 1.69 -11.07 -5.24
C VAL A 41 0.55 -10.33 -5.91
N ARG A 42 0.28 -10.58 -7.20
CA ARG A 42 -0.88 -9.99 -7.91
C ARG A 42 -2.19 -10.41 -7.26
N LEU A 43 -2.36 -11.71 -7.02
CA LEU A 43 -3.58 -12.27 -6.42
C LEU A 43 -3.88 -11.68 -5.04
N VAL A 44 -2.87 -11.61 -4.17
CA VAL A 44 -3.03 -11.04 -2.82
C VAL A 44 -3.33 -9.55 -2.90
N SER A 45 -2.68 -8.83 -3.81
CA SER A 45 -2.92 -7.41 -4.01
C SER A 45 -4.34 -7.10 -4.45
N GLU A 46 -4.88 -7.88 -5.40
CA GLU A 46 -6.27 -7.76 -5.87
C GLU A 46 -7.30 -8.05 -4.77
N ARG A 47 -6.99 -8.96 -3.84
CA ARG A 47 -7.89 -9.36 -2.75
C ARG A 47 -7.68 -8.60 -1.44
N SER A 48 -6.73 -7.67 -1.39
CA SER A 48 -6.32 -6.99 -0.16
C SER A 48 -7.35 -5.99 0.37
N GLY A 49 -8.34 -5.60 -0.44
CA GLY A 49 -9.27 -4.49 -0.11
C GLY A 49 -8.61 -3.12 -0.16
N ILE A 50 -7.34 -3.02 -0.58
CA ILE A 50 -6.61 -1.76 -0.71
C ILE A 50 -6.78 -1.27 -2.15
N GLU A 51 -7.33 -0.07 -2.31
CA GLU A 51 -7.45 0.57 -3.62
C GLU A 51 -6.15 1.30 -3.99
N TRP A 52 -5.60 2.05 -3.04
CA TRP A 52 -4.38 2.84 -3.18
C TRP A 52 -3.63 2.93 -1.85
N ARG A 53 -2.35 3.27 -1.92
CA ARG A 53 -1.48 3.47 -0.75
C ARG A 53 -0.54 4.65 -0.95
N HIS A 54 -0.14 5.25 0.17
CA HIS A 54 1.00 6.17 0.18
C HIS A 54 2.29 5.37 0.35
N ALA A 55 3.30 5.64 -0.48
CA ALA A 55 4.59 4.98 -0.40
C ALA A 55 5.70 6.02 -0.51
N ALA A 56 6.74 5.87 0.31
CA ALA A 56 7.92 6.72 0.27
C ALA A 56 8.92 6.29 -0.83
N ILE A 57 8.85 5.02 -1.23
CA ILE A 57 9.76 4.41 -2.21
C ILE A 57 8.91 3.86 -3.34
N LEU A 58 8.68 4.73 -4.30
CA LEU A 58 8.18 4.46 -5.63
C LEU A 58 8.95 5.50 -6.46
N GLU A 59 9.98 5.07 -7.17
CA GLU A 59 10.71 5.94 -8.09
C GLU A 59 10.03 5.85 -9.48
N ASP A 60 10.15 6.93 -10.25
CA ASP A 60 9.70 7.04 -11.65
C ASP A 60 10.38 6.01 -12.57
#